data_AF-A0A1M5Z121-F1
#
_entry.id   AF-A0A1M5Z121-F1
#
_cell.length_a   1.000
_cell.length_b   1.000
_cell.length_c   1.000
_cell.angle_alpha   90.00
_cell.angle_beta   90.00
_cell.angle_gamma   90.00
#
_symmetry.space_group_name_H-M   'P 1'
#
loop_
_entity.id
_entity.type
_entity.pdbx_description
1 polymer ?
#
loop_
_entity_poly.entity_id
_entity_poly.type
_entity_poly.pdbx_seq_one_letter_code
_entity_poly.pdbx_strand_id
1 'polypeptide(L)'
;MDITLRINNKDKTYVSGFISARMVRRTIEVSRKVNFESLSPEELDTLVDYVVELFGNQFTRDELYDGLESKELIPTITRCINEVVGQVADETKGDEKKQ
;
A
#
# COMPACT_ATOMS: atom_id res chain seq x y z
N MET A 1 0.88 -1.70 9.37
CA MET A 1 1.60 -0.91 8.34
C MET A 1 1.51 0.56 8.66
N ASP A 2 2.57 1.31 8.38
CA ASP A 2 2.56 2.76 8.43
C ASP A 2 3.19 3.36 7.18
N ILE A 3 2.76 4.58 6.86
CA ILE A 3 3.30 5.40 5.77
C ILE A 3 3.45 6.83 6.28
N THR A 4 4.61 7.43 6.06
CA THR A 4 4.85 8.83 6.45
C THR A 4 4.89 9.68 5.19
N LEU A 5 3.99 10.66 5.12
CA LEU A 5 3.85 11.61 4.02
C LEU A 5 4.19 13.01 4.52
N ARG A 6 5.00 13.76 3.76
CA ARG A 6 5.35 15.14 4.05
C ARG A 6 4.37 16.10 3.40
N ILE A 7 3.29 16.42 4.09
CA ILE A 7 2.22 17.29 3.56
C ILE A 7 2.38 18.68 4.16
N ASN A 8 2.44 19.73 3.34
CA ASN A 8 2.60 21.12 3.81
C ASN A 8 3.83 21.32 4.72
N ASN A 9 4.98 20.72 4.37
CA ASN A 9 6.22 20.74 5.18
C ASN A 9 6.08 20.14 6.60
N LYS A 10 5.07 19.30 6.82
CA LYS A 10 4.91 18.53 8.05
C LYS A 10 4.82 17.06 7.74
N ASP A 11 5.58 16.27 8.49
CA ASP A 11 5.55 14.82 8.43
C ASP A 11 4.25 14.34 9.12
N LYS A 12 3.40 13.65 8.35
CA LYS A 12 2.20 12.99 8.83
C LYS A 12 2.36 11.49 8.64
N THR A 13 2.30 10.75 9.74
CA THR A 13 2.30 9.29 9.71
C THR A 13 0.87 8.77 9.74
N TYR A 14 0.51 7.98 8.74
CA TYR A 14 -0.76 7.27 8.65
C TYR A 14 -0.52 5.79 8.95
N VAL A 15 -1.46 5.17 9.65
CA VAL A 15 -1.35 3.77 10.07
C VAL A 15 -2.53 3.00 9.50
N SER A 16 -2.25 1.90 8.81
CA SER A 16 -3.26 0.91 8.40
C SER A 16 -3.20 -0.27 9.35
N GLY A 17 -4.27 -0.42 10.15
CA GLY A 17 -4.39 -1.44 11.19
C GLY A 17 -5.40 -2.54 10.89
N PHE A 18 -6.24 -2.38 9.85
CA PHE A 18 -7.22 -3.40 9.47
C PHE A 18 -7.30 -3.52 7.95
N ILE A 19 -6.64 -4.54 7.40
CA ILE A 19 -6.71 -4.85 5.98
C ILE A 19 -7.88 -5.81 5.77
N SER A 20 -8.94 -5.35 5.13
CA SER A 20 -10.10 -6.20 4.82
C SER A 20 -9.75 -7.24 3.76
N ALA A 21 -10.39 -8.42 3.79
CA ALA A 21 -10.23 -9.45 2.75
C ALA A 21 -10.47 -8.94 1.31
N ARG A 22 -11.33 -7.90 1.16
CA ARG A 22 -11.51 -7.18 -0.11
C ARG A 22 -10.23 -6.50 -0.58
N MET A 23 -9.49 -5.85 0.33
CA MET A 23 -8.22 -5.20 0.01
C MET A 23 -7.21 -6.25 -0.44
N VAL A 24 -7.10 -7.38 0.27
CA VAL A 24 -6.21 -8.49 -0.11
C VAL A 24 -6.47 -8.96 -1.55
N ARG A 25 -7.74 -9.20 -1.91
CA ARG A 25 -8.10 -9.57 -3.28
C ARG A 25 -7.63 -8.51 -4.29
N ARG A 26 -7.83 -7.23 -3.96
CA ARG A 26 -7.41 -6.11 -4.80
C ARG A 26 -5.88 -6.02 -4.91
N THR A 27 -5.17 -6.24 -3.81
CA THR A 27 -3.70 -6.32 -3.77
C THR A 27 -3.16 -7.38 -4.71
N ILE A 28 -3.74 -8.59 -4.70
CA ILE A 28 -3.32 -9.70 -5.55
C ILE A 28 -3.60 -9.38 -7.03
N GLU A 29 -4.71 -8.69 -7.31
CA GLU A 29 -5.02 -8.27 -8.67
C GLU A 29 -4.02 -7.21 -9.16
N VAL A 30 -3.75 -6.20 -8.34
CA VAL A 30 -2.78 -5.14 -8.60
C VAL A 30 -1.38 -5.71 -8.74
N SER A 31 -0.93 -6.60 -7.85
CA SER A 31 0.41 -7.18 -7.90
C SER A 31 0.66 -8.06 -9.13
N ARG A 32 -0.41 -8.63 -9.72
CA ARG A 32 -0.32 -9.40 -10.97
C ARG A 32 -0.43 -8.55 -12.22
N LYS A 33 -1.21 -7.47 -12.19
CA LYS A 33 -1.41 -6.56 -13.33
C LYS A 33 -0.27 -5.57 -13.46
N VAL A 34 0.19 -5.03 -12.34
CA VAL A 34 1.18 -3.96 -12.31
C VAL A 34 2.57 -4.53 -12.43
N ASN A 35 3.31 -4.03 -13.42
CA ASN A 35 4.72 -4.35 -13.58
C ASN A 35 5.59 -3.30 -12.90
N PHE A 36 6.10 -3.60 -11.70
CA PHE A 36 6.93 -2.68 -10.91
C PHE A 36 8.25 -2.30 -11.59
N GLU A 37 8.72 -3.09 -12.57
CA GLU A 37 9.90 -2.79 -13.38
C GLU A 37 9.63 -1.76 -14.48
N SER A 38 8.37 -1.60 -14.90
CA SER A 38 7.99 -0.68 -15.97
C SER A 38 6.63 -0.05 -15.67
N LEU A 39 6.66 0.97 -14.81
CA LEU A 39 5.47 1.69 -14.38
C LEU A 39 5.10 2.77 -15.37
N SER A 40 3.93 2.60 -15.98
CA SER A 40 3.28 3.65 -16.76
C SER A 40 2.52 4.61 -15.83
N PRO A 41 2.27 5.86 -16.25
CA PRO A 41 1.51 6.82 -15.43
C PRO A 41 0.14 6.29 -14.99
N GLU A 42 -0.52 5.47 -15.81
CA GLU A 42 -1.80 4.83 -15.49
C GLU A 42 -1.69 3.78 -14.37
N GLU A 43 -0.63 2.96 -14.41
CA GLU A 43 -0.34 1.97 -13.37
C GLU A 43 0.01 2.66 -12.06
N LEU A 44 0.73 3.77 -12.16
CA LEU A 44 1.10 4.61 -11.03
C LEU A 44 -0.15 5.19 -10.34
N ASP A 45 -1.10 5.75 -11.10
CA ASP A 45 -2.37 6.26 -10.55
C ASP A 45 -3.16 5.13 -9.88
N THR A 46 -3.19 3.94 -10.49
CA THR A 46 -3.84 2.74 -9.92
C THR A 46 -3.22 2.30 -8.60
N LEU A 47 -1.88 2.32 -8.54
CA LEU A 47 -1.12 1.99 -7.34
C LEU A 47 -1.36 3.00 -6.21
N VAL A 48 -1.39 4.29 -6.55
CA VAL A 48 -1.66 5.37 -5.60
C VAL A 48 -3.08 5.25 -5.05
N ASP A 49 -4.08 5.06 -5.92
CA ASP A 49 -5.48 4.84 -5.52
C ASP A 49 -5.61 3.63 -4.59
N TYR A 50 -4.93 2.53 -4.92
CA TYR A 50 -4.88 1.34 -4.09
C TYR A 50 -4.30 1.62 -2.69
N VAL A 51 -3.21 2.38 -2.59
CA VAL A 51 -2.61 2.73 -1.30
C VAL A 51 -3.54 3.64 -0.49
N VAL A 52 -4.18 4.63 -1.13
CA VAL A 52 -5.20 5.47 -0.50
C VAL A 52 -6.33 4.62 0.08
N GLU A 53 -6.85 3.65 -0.67
CA GLU A 53 -7.89 2.73 -0.21
C GLU A 53 -7.40 1.79 0.90
N LEU A 54 -6.16 1.32 0.83
CA LEU A 54 -5.54 0.47 1.85
C LEU A 54 -5.47 1.15 3.21
N PHE A 55 -5.16 2.43 3.20
CA PHE A 55 -5.16 3.25 4.40
C PHE A 55 -6.55 3.75 4.76
N GLY A 56 -7.62 3.30 4.09
CA GLY A 56 -8.99 3.67 4.41
C GLY A 56 -9.34 5.11 4.04
N ASN A 57 -8.77 5.63 2.95
CA ASN A 57 -8.93 7.02 2.51
C ASN A 57 -8.46 8.05 3.55
N GLN A 58 -7.43 7.73 4.34
CA GLN A 58 -6.84 8.66 5.30
C GLN A 58 -6.09 9.85 4.66
N PHE A 59 -5.64 9.68 3.43
CA PHE A 59 -5.00 10.72 2.60
C PHE A 59 -5.48 10.55 1.15
N THR A 60 -5.28 11.58 0.34
CA THR A 60 -5.64 11.58 -1.09
C THR A 60 -4.47 11.18 -1.99
N ARG A 61 -4.77 10.84 -3.25
CA ARG A 61 -3.72 10.56 -4.26
C ARG A 61 -2.73 11.72 -4.40
N ASP A 62 -3.23 12.94 -4.36
CA ASP A 62 -2.44 14.18 -4.42
C ASP A 62 -1.51 14.27 -3.21
N GLU A 63 -2.02 14.03 -2.00
CA GLU A 63 -1.21 14.01 -0.78
C GLU A 63 -0.15 12.91 -0.78
N LEU A 64 -0.42 11.77 -1.41
CA LEU A 64 0.58 10.72 -1.60
C LEU A 64 1.67 11.19 -2.58
N TYR A 65 1.28 11.76 -3.72
CA TYR A 65 2.22 12.26 -4.74
C TYR A 65 3.10 13.40 -4.24
N ASP A 66 2.52 14.35 -3.50
CA ASP A 66 3.23 15.52 -2.97
C ASP A 66 4.01 15.17 -1.70
N GLY A 67 3.48 14.22 -0.91
CA GLY A 67 4.03 13.83 0.39
C GLY A 67 5.14 12.78 0.34
N LEU A 68 5.23 11.96 -0.72
CA LEU A 68 6.33 11.02 -0.92
C LEU A 68 7.37 11.59 -1.88
N GLU A 69 8.64 11.34 -1.57
CA GLU A 69 9.70 11.61 -2.54
C GLU A 69 9.53 10.71 -3.78
N SER A 70 9.76 11.24 -4.98
CA SER A 70 9.56 10.49 -6.22
C SER A 70 10.37 9.18 -6.28
N LYS A 71 11.51 9.13 -5.59
CA LYS A 71 12.34 7.92 -5.43
C LYS A 71 11.78 6.91 -4.44
N GLU A 72 11.03 7.37 -3.43
CA GLU A 72 10.44 6.54 -2.37
C GLU A 72 9.02 6.07 -2.73
N LEU A 73 8.34 6.73 -3.67
CA LEU A 73 6.96 6.43 -4.04
C LEU A 73 6.79 4.97 -4.46
N ILE A 74 7.57 4.54 -5.46
CA ILE A 74 7.53 3.17 -5.99
C ILE A 74 7.89 2.11 -4.94
N PRO A 75 9.05 2.20 -4.23
CA PRO A 75 9.39 1.19 -3.23
C PRO A 75 8.40 1.17 -2.06
N THR A 76 7.85 2.31 -1.64
CA THR A 76 6.82 2.37 -0.59
C THR A 76 5.57 1.61 -1.00
N ILE A 77 5.03 1.90 -2.18
CA ILE A 77 3.85 1.21 -2.71
C ILE A 77 4.11 -0.30 -2.85
N THR A 78 5.25 -0.66 -3.45
CA THR A 78 5.65 -2.06 -3.66
C THR A 78 5.74 -2.79 -2.32
N ARG A 79 6.27 -2.14 -1.28
CA ARG A 79 6.34 -2.66 0.08
C ARG A 79 4.94 -2.86 0.66
N CYS A 80 4.03 -1.89 0.54
CA CYS A 80 2.64 -2.04 0.98
C CYS A 80 1.95 -3.24 0.32
N ILE A 81 2.18 -3.47 -0.97
CA ILE A 81 1.60 -4.63 -1.68
C ILE A 81 2.19 -5.93 -1.16
N ASN A 82 3.53 -6.02 -1.07
CA ASN A 82 4.21 -7.23 -0.61
C ASN A 82 3.85 -7.58 0.83
N GLU A 83 3.79 -6.60 1.71
CA GLU A 83 3.42 -6.86 3.10
C GLU A 83 1.93 -7.24 3.24
N VAL A 84 0.99 -6.71 2.44
CA VAL A 84 -0.41 -7.16 2.50
C VAL A 84 -0.51 -8.63 2.06
N VAL A 85 0.17 -8.99 0.97
CA VAL A 85 0.24 -10.39 0.49
C VAL A 85 0.99 -11.28 1.47
N GLY A 86 2.04 -10.76 2.11
CA GLY A 86 2.83 -11.46 3.12
C GLY A 86 2.05 -11.68 4.41
N GLN A 87 1.32 -10.67 4.87
CA GLN A 87 0.51 -10.72 6.09
C GLN A 87 -0.61 -11.75 5.96
N VAL A 88 -1.28 -11.85 4.79
CA VAL A 88 -2.26 -12.95 4.60
C VAL A 88 -1.61 -14.32 4.56
N ALA A 89 -0.41 -14.46 4.00
CA ALA A 89 0.33 -15.72 4.00
C ALA A 89 0.79 -16.12 5.42
N ASP A 90 1.05 -15.14 6.27
CA ASP A 90 1.46 -15.35 7.68
C ASP A 90 0.26 -15.62 8.59
N GLU A 91 -0.85 -14.90 8.43
CA GLU A 91 -2.11 -15.14 9.15
C GLU A 91 -2.67 -16.53 8.84
N THR A 92 -2.56 -17.01 7.60
CA THR A 92 -2.96 -18.39 7.24
C THR A 92 -2.03 -19.46 7.84
N LYS A 93 -0.83 -19.09 8.31
CA LYS A 93 0.10 -19.97 9.06
C LYS A 93 0.00 -19.79 10.58
N GLY A 94 -0.77 -18.80 11.05
CA GLY A 94 -0.88 -18.41 12.47
C GLY A 94 -1.84 -19.25 13.30
N ASP A 95 -2.73 -20.03 12.68
CA ASP A 95 -3.71 -20.88 13.39
C ASP A 95 -3.18 -22.27 13.79
N GLU A 96 -1.87 -22.55 13.73
CA GLU A 96 -1.30 -23.84 14.15
C GLU A 96 -0.38 -23.78 15.40
N LYS A 97 -0.41 -22.68 16.17
CA LYS A 97 0.23 -22.61 17.50
C LYS A 97 -0.59 -21.86 18.55
N LYS A 98 -1.82 -22.31 18.80
CA LYS A 98 -2.48 -22.16 20.12
C LYS A 98 -3.49 -23.30 20.32
N GLN A 99 -3.01 -24.50 20.61
CA GLN A 99 -3.73 -25.45 21.47
C GLN A 99 -2.77 -26.40 22.17
#